data_AF-A0A2P2JBH1-F1
#
_entry.id   AF-A0A2P2JBH1-F1
#
_cell.length_a   1.000
_cell.length_b   1.000
_cell.length_c   1.000
_cell.angle_alpha   90.00
_cell.angle_beta   90.00
_cell.angle_gamma   90.00
#
_symmetry.space_group_name_H-M   'P 1'
#
loop_
_entity.id
_entity.type
_entity.pdbx_description
1 polymer ?
#
loop_
_entity_poly.entity_id
_entity_poly.type
_entity_poly.pdbx_seq_one_letter_code
_entity_poly.pdbx_strand_id
1 'polypeptide(L)'
;MSNDIEFEDENFLAMMNEAKEKRAKLKAAAPNIPMEIRAEKALEAIYACCFGQDPIEEEDKKLLCVMLNAVFPSIALPEVQRIVEDKARQVAEGNVEIKVPELRPLPKEAIQLQMKDLQFLKQNQET
;
A
#
# COMPACT_ATOMS: atom_id res chain seq x y z
N MET A 1 -5.18 -7.36 19.59
CA MET A 1 -5.00 -6.80 18.23
C MET A 1 -3.51 -6.62 18.02
N SER A 2 -2.82 -7.57 17.40
CA SER A 2 -1.40 -7.44 16.97
C SER A 2 -0.87 -8.72 16.28
N ASN A 3 -1.65 -9.36 15.39
CA ASN A 3 -1.15 -10.51 14.59
C ASN A 3 -1.16 -10.23 13.07
N ASP A 4 -1.60 -9.05 12.61
CA ASP A 4 -1.72 -8.76 11.17
C ASP A 4 -0.38 -8.38 10.51
N ILE A 5 0.48 -7.61 11.17
CA ILE A 5 1.68 -7.03 10.54
C ILE A 5 2.73 -8.11 10.22
N GLU A 6 3.00 -9.03 11.14
CA GLU A 6 4.00 -10.10 10.93
C GLU A 6 3.58 -11.03 9.77
N PHE A 7 2.29 -11.37 9.69
CA PHE A 7 1.76 -12.16 8.59
C PHE A 7 1.83 -11.42 7.24
N GLU A 8 1.51 -10.13 7.23
CA GLU A 8 1.62 -9.30 6.03
C GLU A 8 3.08 -9.19 5.56
N ASP A 9 4.03 -9.04 6.48
CA ASP A 9 5.47 -9.00 6.19
C ASP A 9 5.98 -10.33 5.62
N GLU A 10 5.62 -11.46 6.23
CA GLU A 10 5.98 -12.79 5.73
C GLU A 10 5.41 -13.04 4.33
N ASN A 11 4.14 -12.68 4.11
CA ASN A 11 3.50 -12.83 2.82
C ASN A 11 4.12 -11.90 1.75
N PHE A 12 4.47 -10.67 2.13
CA PHE A 12 5.17 -9.73 1.25
C PHE A 12 6.53 -10.30 0.83
N LEU A 13 7.32 -10.81 1.78
CA LEU A 13 8.61 -11.45 1.49
C LEU A 13 8.47 -12.67 0.58
N ALA A 14 7.45 -13.50 0.81
CA ALA A 14 7.17 -14.67 -0.02
C ALA A 14 6.89 -14.26 -1.49
N MET A 15 6.00 -13.28 -1.71
CA MET A 15 5.69 -12.76 -3.06
C MET A 15 6.93 -12.18 -3.74
N MET A 16 7.77 -11.45 -3.01
CA MET A 16 9.00 -10.87 -3.55
C MET A 16 10.04 -11.93 -3.95
N ASN A 17 10.17 -12.98 -3.14
CA ASN A 17 11.04 -14.12 -3.43
C ASN A 17 10.55 -14.88 -4.67
N GLU A 18 9.25 -15.17 -4.78
CA GLU A 18 8.66 -15.81 -5.94
C GLU A 18 8.92 -14.99 -7.22
N ALA A 19 8.73 -13.68 -7.17
CA ALA A 19 8.99 -12.78 -8.29
C ALA A 19 10.48 -12.77 -8.68
N LYS A 20 11.39 -12.87 -7.70
CA LYS A 20 12.84 -12.95 -7.93
C LYS A 20 13.22 -14.27 -8.60
N GLU A 21 12.66 -15.39 -8.15
CA GLU A 21 12.89 -16.70 -8.77
C GLU A 21 12.36 -16.77 -10.20
N LYS A 22 11.14 -16.27 -10.45
CA LYS A 22 10.57 -16.17 -11.80
C LYS A 22 11.47 -15.38 -12.74
N ARG A 23 11.99 -14.22 -12.29
CA ARG A 23 12.95 -13.41 -13.06
C ARG A 23 14.26 -14.15 -13.33
N ALA A 24 14.80 -14.84 -12.34
CA ALA A 24 16.02 -15.63 -12.50
C ALA A 24 15.83 -16.75 -13.54
N LYS A 25 14.71 -17.48 -13.49
CA LYS A 25 14.36 -18.53 -14.48
C LYS A 25 14.25 -17.96 -15.89
N LEU A 26 13.66 -16.78 -16.04
CA LEU A 26 13.48 -16.11 -17.33
C LEU A 26 14.71 -15.29 -17.77
N LYS A 27 15.77 -15.23 -16.95
CA LYS A 27 16.93 -14.33 -17.14
C LYS A 27 16.53 -12.87 -17.37
N ALA A 28 15.40 -12.45 -16.77
CA ALA A 28 14.89 -11.10 -16.88
C ALA A 28 15.51 -10.20 -15.80
N ALA A 29 15.89 -8.99 -16.18
CA ALA A 29 16.38 -7.98 -15.23
C ALA A 29 15.25 -7.52 -14.28
N ALA A 30 15.62 -6.97 -13.13
CA ALA A 30 14.66 -6.26 -12.30
C ALA A 30 14.15 -5.02 -13.05
N PRO A 31 12.85 -4.69 -12.95
CA PRO A 31 12.32 -3.51 -13.61
C PRO A 31 12.96 -2.26 -13.02
N ASN A 32 13.49 -1.40 -13.88
CA ASN A 32 13.98 -0.09 -13.48
C ASN A 32 12.81 0.90 -13.47
N ILE A 33 12.11 0.98 -12.34
CA ILE A 33 10.97 1.88 -12.17
C ILE A 33 11.49 3.24 -11.66
N PRO A 34 11.25 4.35 -12.39
CA PRO A 34 11.61 5.71 -11.95
C PRO A 34 11.01 6.05 -10.59
N MET A 35 11.67 6.92 -9.83
CA MET A 35 11.25 7.20 -8.45
C MET A 35 9.91 7.95 -8.42
N GLU A 36 9.68 8.81 -9.41
CA GLU A 36 8.46 9.59 -9.61
C GLU A 36 7.24 8.67 -9.73
N ILE A 37 7.37 7.59 -10.51
CA ILE A 37 6.31 6.59 -10.68
C ILE A 37 6.06 5.84 -9.36
N ARG A 38 7.09 5.60 -8.55
CA ARG A 38 6.91 4.98 -7.22
C ARG A 38 6.18 5.91 -6.27
N ALA A 39 6.49 7.21 -6.29
CA ALA A 39 5.80 8.22 -5.50
C ALA A 39 4.33 8.38 -5.94
N GLU A 40 4.05 8.38 -7.23
CA GLU A 40 2.67 8.36 -7.76
C GLU A 40 1.89 7.15 -7.26
N LYS A 41 2.49 5.94 -7.27
CA LYS A 41 1.85 4.73 -6.75
C LYS A 41 1.67 4.73 -5.24
N ALA A 42 2.61 5.29 -4.49
CA ALA A 42 2.44 5.49 -3.06
C ALA A 42 1.27 6.44 -2.77
N LEU A 43 1.16 7.54 -3.53
CA LEU A 43 0.05 8.48 -3.40
C LEU A 43 -1.30 7.86 -3.74
N GLU A 44 -1.40 7.02 -4.78
CA GLU A 44 -2.62 6.26 -5.09
C GLU A 44 -3.05 5.35 -3.92
N ALA A 45 -2.09 4.67 -3.28
CA ALA A 45 -2.37 3.80 -2.14
C ALA A 45 -2.80 4.61 -0.90
N ILE A 46 -2.15 5.75 -0.64
CA ILE A 46 -2.54 6.68 0.43
C ILE A 46 -3.96 7.21 0.18
N TYR A 47 -4.26 7.61 -1.05
CA TYR A 47 -5.58 8.07 -1.42
C TYR A 47 -6.65 6.99 -1.17
N ALA A 48 -6.40 5.76 -1.63
CA ALA A 48 -7.31 4.63 -1.45
C ALA A 48 -7.51 4.25 0.03
N CYS A 49 -6.46 4.29 0.87
CA CYS A 49 -6.58 3.92 2.28
C CYS A 49 -7.30 4.97 3.11
N CYS A 50 -7.07 6.24 2.79
CA CYS A 50 -7.17 7.28 3.79
C CYS A 50 -8.17 8.37 3.40
N PHE A 51 -8.54 8.46 2.12
CA PHE A 51 -9.52 9.42 1.62
C PHE A 51 -10.82 8.77 1.18
N GLY A 52 -10.86 7.45 0.92
CA GLY A 52 -12.13 6.75 0.70
C GLY A 52 -13.00 7.30 -0.45
N GLN A 53 -12.38 7.97 -1.45
CA GLN A 53 -12.99 8.73 -2.56
C GLN A 53 -13.32 10.20 -2.29
N ASP A 54 -13.04 10.72 -1.09
CA ASP A 54 -13.21 12.14 -0.78
C ASP A 54 -12.16 13.02 -1.49
N PRO A 55 -12.49 14.30 -1.78
CA PRO A 55 -11.52 15.26 -2.31
C PRO A 55 -10.30 15.44 -1.40
N ILE A 56 -9.16 15.77 -1.99
CA ILE A 56 -7.93 16.08 -1.24
C ILE A 56 -7.92 17.58 -0.90
N GLU A 57 -7.98 17.92 0.38
CA GLU A 57 -7.96 19.30 0.87
C GLU A 57 -6.55 19.94 0.79
N GLU A 58 -6.47 21.27 0.88
CA GLU A 58 -5.19 21.99 0.75
C GLU A 58 -4.19 21.66 1.86
N GLU A 59 -4.67 21.46 3.08
CA GLU A 59 -3.88 21.02 4.22
C GLU A 59 -3.28 19.63 3.96
N ASP A 60 -4.08 18.71 3.41
CA ASP A 60 -3.64 17.37 3.05
C ASP A 60 -2.59 17.40 1.95
N LYS A 61 -2.76 18.24 0.91
CA LYS A 61 -1.75 18.41 -0.15
C LYS A 61 -0.39 18.79 0.43
N LYS A 62 -0.35 19.74 1.37
CA LYS A 62 0.89 20.17 2.03
C LYS A 62 1.52 19.03 2.80
N LEU A 63 0.73 18.28 3.57
CA LEU A 63 1.21 17.13 4.34
C LEU A 63 1.75 16.03 3.42
N LEU A 64 1.03 15.70 2.35
CA LEU A 64 1.42 14.72 1.35
C LEU A 64 2.76 15.10 0.68
N CYS A 65 2.96 16.37 0.36
CA CYS A 65 4.23 16.85 -0.18
C CYS A 65 5.41 16.62 0.78
N VAL A 66 5.22 16.90 2.08
CA VAL A 66 6.24 16.66 3.11
C VAL A 66 6.54 15.17 3.25
N MET A 67 5.50 14.34 3.37
CA MET A 67 5.64 12.89 3.52
C MET A 67 6.35 12.26 2.32
N LEU A 68 5.90 12.57 1.10
CA LEU A 68 6.46 12.01 -0.12
C LEU A 68 7.91 12.47 -0.35
N ASN A 69 8.23 13.74 -0.06
CA ASN A 69 9.61 14.21 -0.19
C ASN A 69 10.55 13.57 0.85
N ALA A 70 10.06 13.26 2.06
CA ALA A 70 10.83 12.54 3.07
C ALA A 70 11.10 11.07 2.68
N VAL A 71 10.10 10.39 2.12
CA VAL A 71 10.22 8.97 1.71
C VAL A 71 10.96 8.81 0.38
N PHE A 72 10.85 9.78 -0.53
CA PHE A 72 11.47 9.77 -1.86
C PHE A 72 12.42 10.97 -2.03
N PRO A 73 13.54 11.03 -1.28
CA PRO A 73 14.42 12.21 -1.22
C PRO A 73 15.14 12.52 -2.54
N SER A 74 15.17 11.57 -3.49
CA SER A 74 15.76 11.79 -4.81
C SER A 74 14.85 12.56 -5.77
N ILE A 75 13.57 12.74 -5.43
CA ILE A 75 12.62 13.52 -6.22
C ILE A 75 12.67 14.97 -5.76
N ALA A 76 12.78 15.90 -6.71
CA ALA A 76 12.74 17.33 -6.40
C ALA A 76 11.35 17.73 -5.87
N LEU A 77 11.31 18.63 -4.89
CA LEU A 77 10.06 19.10 -4.28
C LEU A 77 9.02 19.62 -5.31
N PRO A 78 9.38 20.38 -6.36
CA PRO A 78 8.41 20.81 -7.37
C PRO A 78 7.75 19.64 -8.12
N GLU A 79 8.47 18.54 -8.31
CA GLU A 79 7.92 17.35 -8.97
C GLU A 79 6.95 16.61 -8.04
N VAL A 80 7.26 16.52 -6.74
CA VAL A 80 6.32 16.00 -5.73
C VAL A 80 5.05 16.84 -5.68
N GLN A 81 5.17 18.17 -5.69
CA GLN A 81 4.02 19.08 -5.74
C GLN A 81 3.17 18.85 -6.98
N ARG A 82 3.80 18.71 -8.17
CA ARG A 82 3.11 18.39 -9.42
C ARG A 82 2.30 17.10 -9.29
N ILE A 83 2.91 16.03 -8.76
CA ILE A 83 2.26 14.72 -8.57
C ILE A 83 1.03 14.84 -7.66
N VAL A 84 1.13 15.56 -6.55
CA VAL A 84 0.03 15.75 -5.59
C VAL A 84 -1.11 16.58 -6.21
N GLU A 85 -0.78 17.68 -6.88
CA GLU A 85 -1.79 18.54 -7.53
C GLU A 85 -2.50 17.83 -8.69
N ASP A 86 -1.76 17.09 -9.51
CA ASP A 86 -2.34 16.31 -10.60
C ASP A 86 -3.29 15.24 -10.07
N LYS A 87 -2.96 14.59 -8.95
CA LYS A 87 -3.87 13.64 -8.30
C LYS A 87 -5.13 14.34 -7.75
N ALA A 88 -4.98 15.44 -7.02
CA ALA A 88 -6.11 16.17 -6.47
C ALA A 88 -7.07 16.66 -7.57
N ARG A 89 -6.52 17.11 -8.71
CA ARG A 89 -7.28 17.48 -9.90
C ARG A 89 -8.04 16.28 -10.49
N GLN A 90 -7.37 15.14 -10.69
CA GLN A 90 -8.02 13.92 -11.19
C GLN A 90 -9.17 13.48 -10.28
N VAL A 91 -9.00 13.59 -8.96
CA VAL A 91 -10.03 13.27 -7.96
C VAL A 91 -11.22 14.21 -8.12
N ALA A 92 -10.98 15.51 -8.19
CA ALA A 92 -12.04 16.52 -8.34
C ALA A 92 -12.83 16.35 -9.65
N GLU A 93 -12.19 15.88 -10.72
CA GLU A 93 -12.82 15.60 -12.01
C GLU A 93 -13.58 14.26 -12.04
N GLY A 94 -13.50 13.45 -10.98
CA GLY A 94 -14.09 12.11 -10.95
C GLY A 94 -13.38 11.10 -11.86
N ASN A 95 -12.17 11.42 -12.33
CA ASN A 95 -11.37 10.61 -13.27
C ASN A 95 -10.55 9.49 -12.57
N VAL A 96 -10.77 9.28 -11.27
CA VAL A 96 -10.04 8.26 -10.51
C VAL A 96 -10.89 7.00 -10.39
N GLU A 97 -10.63 6.03 -11.27
CA GLU A 97 -10.96 4.63 -10.98
C GLU A 97 -10.07 4.16 -9.81
N ILE A 98 -10.53 4.36 -8.57
CA ILE A 98 -9.90 3.65 -7.45
C ILE A 98 -10.29 2.19 -7.61
N LYS A 99 -9.41 1.41 -8.24
CA LYS A 99 -9.43 -0.05 -8.09
C LYS A 99 -8.93 -0.33 -6.67
N VAL A 100 -9.77 -0.05 -5.66
CA VAL A 100 -9.59 -0.63 -4.33
C VAL A 100 -9.56 -2.13 -4.62
N PRO A 101 -8.42 -2.81 -4.42
CA PRO A 101 -8.44 -4.25 -4.50
C PRO A 101 -9.47 -4.67 -3.47
N GLU A 102 -10.55 -5.35 -3.89
CA GLU A 102 -11.45 -5.99 -2.93
C GLU A 102 -10.56 -6.68 -1.91
N LEU A 103 -10.80 -6.39 -0.61
CA LEU A 103 -10.04 -6.98 0.49
C LEU A 103 -9.96 -8.47 0.20
N ARG A 104 -8.79 -8.95 -0.23
CA ARG A 104 -8.66 -10.33 -0.67
C ARG A 104 -9.01 -11.17 0.56
N PRO A 105 -10.02 -12.05 0.47
CA PRO A 105 -10.35 -12.88 1.60
C PRO A 105 -9.08 -13.64 2.01
N LEU A 106 -8.80 -13.63 3.31
CA LEU A 106 -7.64 -14.32 3.85
C LEU A 106 -7.62 -15.78 3.33
N PRO A 107 -6.44 -16.33 3.02
CA PRO A 107 -6.30 -17.74 2.68
C PRO A 107 -6.96 -18.60 3.77
N LYS A 108 -7.56 -19.73 3.38
CA LYS A 108 -8.30 -20.60 4.31
C LYS A 108 -7.45 -21.03 5.50
N GLU A 109 -6.16 -21.20 5.27
CA GLU A 109 -5.15 -21.56 6.25
C GLU A 109 -4.96 -20.43 7.28
N ALA A 110 -4.89 -19.17 6.84
CA ALA A 110 -4.80 -18.00 7.72
C ALA A 110 -6.08 -17.83 8.54
N ILE A 111 -7.26 -18.05 7.94
CA ILE A 111 -8.54 -18.03 8.65
C ILE A 111 -8.58 -19.11 9.73
N GLN A 112 -8.14 -20.33 9.42
CA GLN A 112 -8.12 -21.44 10.39
C GLN A 112 -7.17 -21.17 11.55
N LEU A 113 -5.99 -20.61 11.28
CA LEU A 113 -5.03 -20.23 12.31
C LEU A 113 -5.60 -19.15 13.23
N GLN A 114 -6.22 -18.11 12.65
CA GLN A 114 -6.84 -17.02 13.39
C GLN A 114 -8.03 -17.49 14.24
N MET A 115 -8.84 -18.43 13.72
CA MET A 115 -9.92 -19.06 14.48
C MET A 115 -9.41 -19.90 15.65
N LYS A 116 -8.26 -20.57 15.51
CA LYS A 116 -7.62 -21.34 16.58
C LYS A 116 -7.10 -20.42 17.68
N ASP A 117 -6.45 -19.31 17.33
CA ASP A 117 -5.96 -18.33 18.30
C ASP A 117 -7.10 -17.65 19.05
N LEU A 118 -8.20 -17.32 18.36
CA LEU A 118 -9.41 -16.78 18.98
C LEU A 118 -10.02 -17.76 19.99
N GLN A 119 -10.02 -19.06 19.71
CA GLN A 119 -10.49 -20.09 20.65
C GLN A 119 -9.59 -20.18 21.88
N PHE A 120 -8.26 -20.10 21.70
CA PHE A 120 -7.30 -20.10 22.79
C PHE A 120 -7.48 -18.89 23.72
N LEU A 121 -7.67 -17.69 23.14
CA LEU A 121 -7.91 -16.46 23.91
C LEU A 121 -9.22 -16.53 24.71
N LYS A 122 -10.29 -17.10 24.16
CA LYS A 122 -11.56 -17.30 24.88
C LYS A 122 -11.41 -18.23 26.07
N GLN A 123 -10.67 -19.33 25.93
CA GLN A 123 -10.40 -20.25 27.03
C GLN A 123 -9.62 -19.59 28.18
N ASN A 124 -8.71 -18.66 27.85
CA ASN A 124 -7.93 -17.93 28.85
C ASN A 124 -8.67 -16.74 29.51
N GLN A 125 -9.87 -16.38 29.03
CA GLN A 125 -10.73 -15.37 29.66
C GLN A 125 -11.73 -15.97 30.64
N GLU A 126 -11.91 -17.29 30.65
CA GLU A 126 -12.83 -18.03 31.53
C GLU A 126 -12.15 -18.52 32.83
N THR A 127 -10.98 -17.99 33.19
CA THR A 127 -10.28 -18.23 34.48
C THR A 127 -10.02 -16.93 35.21
#